data_AF-A0A4Q2LHE8-F1
#
_entry.id   AF-A0A4Q2LHE8-F1
#
_cell.length_a   1.000
_cell.length_b   1.000
_cell.length_c   1.000
_cell.angle_alpha   90.00
_cell.angle_beta   90.00
_cell.angle_gamma   90.00
#
_symmetry.space_group_name_H-M   'P 1'
#
loop_
_entity.id
_entity.type
_entity.pdbx_description
1 polymer ?
#
loop_
_entity_poly.entity_id
_entity_poly.type
_entity_poly.pdbx_seq_one_letter_code
_entity_poly.pdbx_strand_id
1 'polypeptide(L)'
;MNCPLCNSPLKRNKVACSMKCYGLLKSNIKQCVICDKPFFEPPSSSTITCGEDCSAENRRRLFKKGVNDEALKAAHEKLLTNPLTGRFSTHMHAKEWVIQSPTGEVYKCRNLKNWLRENEQLLDGTYKQAWDGISKIKYSAQGKRKNNVYQWKGWRLLAWSDN
;
A
#
# COMPACT_ATOMS: atom_id res chain seq x y z
N MET A 1 9.76 -40.82 26.44
CA MET A 1 9.47 -39.40 26.11
C MET A 1 10.02 -39.12 24.72
N ASN A 2 9.29 -38.35 23.92
CA ASN A 2 9.68 -37.98 22.55
C ASN A 2 10.07 -36.50 22.50
N CYS A 3 10.92 -36.14 21.52
CA CYS A 3 11.37 -34.78 21.35
C CYS A 3 10.22 -33.86 20.90
N PRO A 4 10.02 -32.70 21.54
CA PRO A 4 8.91 -31.79 21.22
C PRO A 4 9.02 -31.13 19.82
N LEU A 5 10.20 -31.17 19.18
CA LEU A 5 10.40 -30.58 17.85
C LEU A 5 10.39 -31.60 16.71
N CYS A 6 10.97 -32.77 16.94
CA CYS A 6 11.25 -33.77 15.89
C CYS A 6 10.42 -35.06 16.09
N ASN A 7 9.72 -35.18 17.23
CA ASN A 7 9.03 -36.38 17.72
C ASN A 7 9.86 -37.68 17.80
N SER A 8 11.17 -37.62 17.58
CA SER A 8 12.06 -38.77 17.73
C SER A 8 12.25 -39.16 19.21
N PRO A 9 12.56 -40.42 19.51
CA PRO A 9 12.73 -40.90 20.89
C PRO A 9 13.90 -40.20 21.60
N LEU A 10 13.68 -39.80 22.85
CA LEU A 10 14.70 -39.14 23.68
C LEU A 10 15.56 -40.16 24.43
N LYS A 11 16.86 -39.87 24.54
CA LYS A 11 17.77 -40.57 25.46
C LYS A 11 17.45 -40.16 26.91
N ARG A 12 17.85 -41.01 27.87
CA ARG A 12 17.64 -40.77 29.31
C ARG A 12 18.11 -39.38 29.73
N ASN A 13 17.28 -38.66 30.49
CA ASN A 13 17.55 -37.31 31.00
C ASN A 13 17.87 -36.24 29.93
N LYS A 14 17.37 -36.39 28.69
CA LYS A 14 17.52 -35.38 27.63
C LYS A 14 16.18 -34.73 27.30
N VAL A 15 16.21 -33.41 27.10
CA VAL A 15 15.05 -32.59 26.69
C VAL A 15 14.88 -32.49 25.17
N ALA A 16 15.89 -32.87 24.39
CA ALA A 16 15.92 -32.77 22.93
C ALA A 16 16.62 -33.98 22.27
N CYS A 17 16.21 -34.35 21.05
CA CYS A 17 16.79 -35.48 20.30
C CYS A 17 18.23 -35.23 19.82
N SER A 18 18.64 -33.97 19.66
CA SER A 18 19.96 -33.56 19.15
C SER A 18 20.34 -32.15 19.62
N MET A 19 21.61 -31.76 19.49
CA MET A 19 22.06 -30.37 19.74
C MET A 19 21.35 -29.35 18.86
N LYS A 20 21.02 -29.73 17.61
CA LYS A 20 20.19 -28.91 16.72
C LYS A 20 18.80 -28.66 17.31
N CYS A 21 18.15 -29.72 17.79
CA CYS A 21 16.84 -29.58 18.45
C CYS A 21 16.94 -28.85 19.79
N TYR A 22 18.04 -28.98 20.52
CA TYR A 22 18.26 -28.21 21.75
C TYR A 22 18.42 -26.71 21.47
N GLY A 23 19.20 -26.33 20.45
CA GLY A 23 19.36 -24.94 20.03
C GLY A 23 18.04 -24.32 19.53
N LEU A 24 17.23 -25.11 18.85
CA LEU A 24 15.87 -24.74 18.44
C LEU A 24 14.90 -24.63 19.63
N LEU A 25 14.98 -25.53 20.62
CA LEU A 25 14.15 -25.41 21.83
C LEU A 25 14.49 -24.19 22.68
N LYS A 26 15.76 -23.77 22.67
CA LYS A 26 16.19 -22.53 23.30
C LYS A 26 15.77 -21.28 22.49
N SER A 27 15.38 -21.46 21.24
CA SER A 27 14.93 -20.37 20.37
C SER A 27 13.42 -20.17 20.49
N ASN A 28 12.95 -18.97 20.16
CA ASN A 28 11.53 -18.59 20.27
C ASN A 28 10.73 -19.23 19.12
N ILE A 29 10.39 -20.51 19.29
CA ILE A 29 9.60 -21.28 18.33
C ILE A 29 8.11 -21.12 18.63
N LYS A 30 7.35 -20.71 17.63
CA LYS A 30 5.88 -20.64 17.67
C LYS A 30 5.25 -21.64 16.72
N GLN A 31 3.96 -21.92 16.93
CA GLN A 31 3.15 -22.73 16.03
C GLN A 31 2.42 -21.83 15.02
N CYS A 32 2.43 -22.25 13.76
CA CYS A 32 1.75 -21.53 12.68
C CYS A 32 0.22 -21.63 12.82
N VAL A 33 -0.48 -20.50 12.84
CA VAL A 33 -1.96 -20.47 12.97
C VAL A 33 -2.74 -21.05 11.78
N ILE A 34 -2.05 -21.41 10.68
CA ILE A 34 -2.66 -21.94 9.46
C ILE A 34 -2.44 -23.45 9.28
N CYS A 35 -1.24 -23.93 9.60
CA CYS A 35 -0.83 -25.31 9.32
C CYS A 35 -0.20 -26.02 10.52
N ASP A 36 -0.17 -25.37 11.69
CA ASP A 36 0.34 -25.87 12.97
C ASP A 36 1.82 -26.28 13.00
N LYS A 37 2.54 -26.10 11.90
CA LYS A 37 3.97 -26.37 11.82
C LYS A 37 4.76 -25.42 12.74
N PRO A 38 5.73 -25.94 13.52
CA PRO A 38 6.61 -25.10 14.32
C PRO A 38 7.53 -24.29 13.41
N PHE A 39 7.73 -23.01 13.74
CA PHE A 39 8.66 -22.14 13.05
C PHE A 39 9.38 -21.23 14.04
N PHE A 40 10.59 -20.80 13.66
CA PHE A 40 11.37 -19.87 14.47
C PHE A 40 10.90 -18.44 14.24
N GLU A 41 10.72 -17.69 15.32
CA GLU A 41 10.40 -16.27 15.29
C GLU A 41 11.38 -15.46 16.14
N PRO A 42 12.10 -14.49 15.57
CA PRO A 42 12.94 -13.59 16.35
C PRO A 42 12.11 -12.88 17.45
N PRO A 43 12.65 -12.65 18.66
CA PRO A 43 11.91 -11.97 19.74
C PRO A 43 11.39 -10.57 19.39
N SER A 44 12.00 -9.90 18.40
CA SER A 44 11.58 -8.59 17.90
C SER A 44 10.42 -8.65 16.91
N SER A 45 10.04 -9.85 16.45
CA SER A 45 8.96 -10.04 15.49
C SER A 45 7.66 -10.42 16.19
N SER A 46 6.55 -10.19 15.50
CA SER A 46 5.20 -10.61 15.89
C SER A 46 4.56 -11.49 14.79
N THR A 47 5.38 -12.24 14.07
CA THR A 47 4.96 -13.13 12.99
C THR A 47 4.28 -14.38 13.55
N ILE A 48 3.04 -14.66 13.14
CA ILE A 48 2.26 -15.82 13.64
C ILE A 48 2.15 -16.98 12.63
N THR A 49 2.86 -16.88 11.51
CA THR A 49 2.79 -17.84 10.39
C THR A 49 4.18 -18.30 9.97
N CYS A 50 4.33 -19.57 9.60
CA CYS A 50 5.63 -20.16 9.27
C CYS A 50 6.25 -19.69 7.95
N GLY A 51 5.52 -19.00 7.08
CA GLY A 51 6.01 -18.58 5.77
C GLY A 51 5.00 -17.75 4.96
N GLU A 52 5.39 -17.36 3.74
CA GLU A 52 4.63 -16.44 2.89
C GLU A 52 3.25 -16.98 2.49
N ASP A 53 3.16 -18.25 2.10
CA ASP A 53 1.88 -18.87 1.72
C ASP A 53 0.88 -18.87 2.89
N CYS A 54 1.34 -19.25 4.08
CA CYS A 54 0.52 -19.23 5.29
C CYS A 54 0.16 -17.78 5.68
N SER A 55 1.07 -16.82 5.51
CA SER A 55 0.77 -15.40 5.76
C SER A 55 -0.30 -14.88 4.78
N ALA A 56 -0.21 -15.22 3.49
CA ALA A 56 -1.20 -14.85 2.49
C ALA A 56 -2.58 -15.45 2.81
N GLU A 57 -2.64 -16.74 3.16
CA GLU A 57 -3.88 -17.39 3.58
C GLU A 57 -4.45 -16.79 4.86
N ASN A 58 -3.61 -16.49 5.85
CA ASN A 58 -4.04 -15.82 7.08
C ASN A 58 -4.66 -14.45 6.79
N ARG A 59 -4.04 -13.63 5.92
CA ARG A 59 -4.61 -12.34 5.50
C ARG A 59 -5.98 -12.51 4.83
N ARG A 60 -6.15 -13.54 3.98
CA ARG A 60 -7.44 -13.85 3.34
C ARG A 60 -8.50 -14.25 4.36
N ARG A 61 -8.16 -15.07 5.36
CA ARG A 61 -9.07 -15.47 6.44
C ARG A 61 -9.49 -14.27 7.29
N LEU A 62 -8.56 -13.40 7.67
CA LEU A 62 -8.85 -12.19 8.43
C LEU A 62 -9.77 -11.24 7.65
N PHE A 63 -9.53 -11.08 6.35
CA PHE A 63 -10.40 -10.31 5.47
C PHE A 63 -11.82 -10.89 5.39
N LYS A 64 -11.96 -12.20 5.16
CA LYS A 64 -13.28 -12.86 5.14
C LYS A 64 -14.05 -12.75 6.46
N LYS A 65 -13.32 -12.70 7.58
CA LYS A 65 -13.89 -12.52 8.93
C LYS A 65 -14.23 -11.06 9.25
N GLY A 66 -13.88 -10.11 8.39
CA GLY A 66 -14.15 -8.69 8.61
C GLY A 66 -13.40 -8.06 9.79
N VAL A 67 -12.29 -8.67 10.24
CA VAL A 67 -11.57 -8.25 11.46
C VAL A 67 -11.15 -6.78 11.42
N ASN A 68 -10.88 -6.24 10.23
CA ASN A 68 -10.43 -4.87 10.02
C ASN A 68 -11.52 -3.94 9.47
N ASP A 69 -12.77 -4.40 9.32
CA ASP A 69 -13.80 -3.65 8.61
C ASP A 69 -14.16 -2.34 9.31
N GLU A 70 -14.24 -2.37 10.65
CA GLU A 70 -14.50 -1.18 11.46
C GLU A 70 -13.36 -0.16 11.37
N ALA A 71 -12.11 -0.63 11.44
CA ALA A 71 -10.93 0.22 11.28
C ALA A 71 -10.88 0.87 9.89
N LEU A 72 -11.26 0.12 8.84
CA LEU A 72 -11.37 0.64 7.47
C LEU A 72 -12.47 1.69 7.34
N LYS A 73 -13.65 1.47 7.95
CA LYS A 73 -14.73 2.47 7.98
C LYS A 73 -14.30 3.75 8.68
N ALA A 74 -13.72 3.64 9.87
CA ALA A 74 -13.21 4.79 10.61
C ALA A 74 -12.12 5.55 9.84
N ALA A 75 -11.26 4.83 9.10
CA ALA A 75 -10.27 5.45 8.23
C ALA A 75 -10.93 6.24 7.07
N HIS A 76 -11.96 5.67 6.42
CA HIS A 76 -12.71 6.37 5.37
C HIS A 76 -13.41 7.62 5.87
N GLU A 77 -14.02 7.57 7.06
CA GLU A 77 -14.66 8.75 7.68
C GLU A 77 -13.65 9.86 7.96
N LYS A 78 -12.49 9.51 8.51
CA LYS A 78 -11.41 10.49 8.75
C LYS A 78 -10.85 11.10 7.46
N LEU A 79 -10.85 10.38 6.35
CA LEU A 79 -10.42 10.94 5.05
C LEU A 79 -11.33 12.08 4.56
N LEU A 80 -12.59 12.13 5.00
CA LEU A 80 -13.53 13.18 4.61
C LEU A 80 -13.21 14.51 5.31
N THR A 81 -12.57 14.47 6.48
CA THR A 81 -12.35 15.67 7.31
C THR A 81 -10.87 16.05 7.44
N ASN A 82 -9.95 15.10 7.27
CA ASN A 82 -8.53 15.36 7.49
C ASN A 82 -7.91 16.17 6.33
N PRO A 83 -7.39 17.39 6.59
CA PRO A 83 -6.84 18.26 5.54
C PRO A 83 -5.54 17.74 4.91
N LEU A 84 -4.78 16.88 5.58
CA LEU A 84 -3.47 16.39 5.12
C LEU A 84 -3.57 15.12 4.27
N THR A 85 -4.55 14.27 4.56
CA THR A 85 -4.74 12.96 3.88
C THR A 85 -6.01 12.90 3.03
N GLY A 86 -6.95 13.80 3.27
CA GLY A 86 -8.21 13.89 2.55
C GLY A 86 -8.12 14.59 1.19
N ARG A 87 -9.26 14.72 0.53
CA ARG A 87 -9.36 15.30 -0.82
C ARG A 87 -9.39 16.84 -0.74
N PHE A 88 -8.30 17.44 -0.32
CA PHE A 88 -8.20 18.88 -0.10
C PHE A 88 -7.01 19.48 -0.85
N SER A 89 -7.05 20.80 -1.06
CA SER A 89 -5.90 21.56 -1.59
C SER A 89 -4.69 21.52 -0.65
N THR A 90 -4.90 21.33 0.64
CA THR A 90 -3.89 21.21 1.71
C THR A 90 -3.30 19.82 1.87
N HIS A 91 -3.69 18.85 1.03
CA HIS A 91 -3.18 17.48 1.09
C HIS A 91 -1.64 17.49 1.08
N MET A 92 -0.99 16.62 1.87
CA MET A 92 0.47 16.69 2.07
C MET A 92 1.28 16.54 0.77
N HIS A 93 0.72 15.82 -0.21
CA HIS A 93 1.30 15.63 -1.54
C HIS A 93 0.69 16.53 -2.63
N ALA A 94 -0.06 17.57 -2.24
CA ALA A 94 -0.59 18.55 -3.17
C ALA A 94 0.55 19.31 -3.84
N LYS A 95 0.48 19.40 -5.17
CA LYS A 95 1.40 20.15 -6.02
C LYS A 95 0.67 21.31 -6.66
N GLU A 96 1.39 22.33 -7.08
CA GLU A 96 0.80 23.41 -7.88
C GLU A 96 0.95 23.10 -9.37
N TRP A 97 -0.08 23.44 -10.12
CA TRP A 97 -0.21 23.15 -11.53
C TRP A 97 -0.76 24.36 -12.26
N VAL A 98 -0.18 24.64 -13.41
CA VAL A 98 -0.68 25.64 -14.36
C VAL A 98 -1.05 24.89 -15.64
N ILE A 99 -2.34 24.80 -15.92
CA ILE A 99 -2.88 24.08 -17.07
C ILE A 99 -3.63 25.03 -17.99
N GLN A 100 -3.67 24.71 -19.27
CA GLN A 100 -4.43 25.45 -20.27
C GLN A 100 -5.56 24.57 -20.81
N SER A 101 -6.78 25.12 -20.88
CA SER A 101 -7.93 24.45 -21.48
C SER A 101 -7.81 24.40 -23.01
N PRO A 102 -8.62 23.59 -23.69
CA PRO A 102 -8.68 23.56 -25.16
C PRO A 102 -9.11 24.91 -25.77
N THR A 103 -9.84 25.73 -25.00
CA THR A 103 -10.27 27.08 -25.39
C THR A 103 -9.18 28.13 -25.21
N GLY A 104 -8.05 27.77 -24.57
CA GLY A 104 -6.91 28.66 -24.36
C GLY A 104 -6.85 29.32 -22.98
N GLU A 105 -7.86 29.14 -22.14
CA GLU A 105 -7.90 29.69 -20.77
C GLU A 105 -6.89 29.00 -19.86
N VAL A 106 -6.24 29.77 -18.98
CA VAL A 106 -5.18 29.28 -18.11
C VAL A 106 -5.67 29.19 -16.67
N TYR A 107 -5.54 28.00 -16.08
CA TYR A 107 -5.95 27.69 -14.72
C TYR A 107 -4.75 27.39 -13.84
N LYS A 108 -4.65 28.10 -12.71
CA LYS A 108 -3.68 27.82 -11.65
C LYS A 108 -4.39 27.06 -10.54
N CYS A 109 -3.95 25.85 -10.24
CA CYS A 109 -4.60 25.01 -9.23
C CYS A 109 -3.59 24.29 -8.33
N ARG A 110 -3.98 24.13 -7.06
CA ARG A 110 -3.26 23.31 -6.08
C ARG A 110 -4.03 22.00 -5.90
N ASN A 111 -3.31 20.88 -5.95
CA ASN A 111 -3.90 19.54 -6.04
C ASN A 111 -4.77 19.35 -7.30
N LEU A 112 -4.10 19.19 -8.45
CA LEU A 112 -4.76 18.99 -9.76
C LEU A 112 -5.89 17.97 -9.73
N LYS A 113 -5.72 16.83 -9.04
CA LYS A 113 -6.73 15.77 -9.02
C LYS A 113 -8.00 16.21 -8.31
N ASN A 114 -7.87 17.03 -7.27
CA ASN A 114 -9.03 17.60 -6.59
C ASN A 114 -9.71 18.65 -7.46
N TRP A 115 -8.93 19.57 -8.02
CA TRP A 115 -9.45 20.61 -8.91
C TRP A 115 -10.21 20.04 -10.11
N LEU A 116 -9.67 19.00 -10.77
CA LEU A 116 -10.34 18.33 -11.89
C LEU A 116 -11.66 17.67 -11.50
N ARG A 117 -11.80 17.22 -10.24
CA ARG A 117 -13.04 16.64 -9.73
C ARG A 117 -14.11 17.73 -9.54
N GLU A 118 -13.70 18.88 -9.02
CA GLU A 118 -14.59 20.03 -8.81
C GLU A 118 -14.99 20.72 -10.12
N ASN A 119 -14.20 20.53 -11.18
CA ASN A 119 -14.40 21.13 -12.50
C ASN A 119 -14.66 20.09 -13.59
N GLU A 120 -15.30 18.97 -13.24
CA GLU A 120 -15.55 17.86 -14.18
C GLU A 120 -16.40 18.29 -15.38
N GLN A 121 -17.28 19.29 -15.21
CA GLN A 121 -18.08 19.90 -16.27
C GLN A 121 -17.26 20.59 -17.38
N LEU A 122 -16.01 20.99 -17.10
CA LEU A 122 -15.11 21.60 -18.10
C LEU A 122 -14.36 20.55 -18.93
N LEU A 123 -14.47 19.27 -18.55
CA LEU A 123 -13.68 18.19 -19.12
C LEU A 123 -14.49 17.43 -20.17
N ASP A 124 -13.86 17.16 -21.31
CA ASP A 124 -14.36 16.16 -22.25
C ASP A 124 -13.93 14.75 -21.76
N GLY A 125 -14.59 14.24 -20.73
CA GLY A 125 -14.31 12.94 -20.12
C GLY A 125 -14.27 12.99 -18.59
N THR A 126 -13.85 11.90 -17.95
CA THR A 126 -13.82 11.83 -16.48
C THR A 126 -12.60 12.57 -15.91
N TYR A 127 -12.73 13.09 -14.68
CA TYR A 127 -11.59 13.71 -13.98
C TYR A 127 -10.38 12.77 -13.85
N LYS A 128 -10.62 11.44 -13.78
CA LYS A 128 -9.56 10.42 -13.73
C LYS A 128 -8.76 10.37 -15.02
N GLN A 129 -9.44 10.43 -16.17
CA GLN A 129 -8.79 10.44 -17.48
C GLN A 129 -8.01 11.74 -17.69
N ALA A 130 -8.58 12.89 -17.29
CA ALA A 130 -7.89 14.17 -17.34
C ALA A 130 -6.63 14.17 -16.47
N TRP A 131 -6.73 13.69 -15.24
CA TRP A 131 -5.60 13.59 -14.32
C TRP A 131 -4.49 12.71 -14.89
N ASP A 132 -4.84 11.54 -15.44
CA ASP A 132 -3.88 10.62 -16.04
C ASP A 132 -3.22 11.25 -17.28
N GLY A 133 -4.00 11.86 -18.17
CA GLY A 133 -3.53 12.55 -19.36
C GLY A 133 -2.53 13.67 -19.02
N ILE A 134 -2.92 14.59 -18.13
CA ILE A 134 -2.07 15.73 -17.74
C ILE A 134 -0.83 15.26 -16.97
N SER A 135 -0.95 14.24 -16.13
CA SER A 135 0.21 13.64 -15.44
C SER A 135 1.19 13.01 -16.42
N LYS A 136 0.70 12.40 -17.50
CA LYS A 136 1.55 11.86 -18.57
C LYS A 136 2.30 12.95 -19.32
N ILE A 137 1.69 14.12 -19.54
CA ILE A 137 2.38 15.29 -20.12
C ILE A 137 3.56 15.70 -19.23
N LYS A 138 3.35 15.78 -17.90
CA LYS A 138 4.45 16.02 -16.94
C LYS A 138 5.55 14.97 -17.07
N TYR A 139 5.22 13.69 -17.11
CA TYR A 139 6.23 12.63 -17.22
C TYR A 139 6.99 12.66 -18.55
N SER A 140 6.34 13.05 -19.65
CA SER A 140 7.00 13.30 -20.93
C SER A 140 7.97 14.47 -20.85
N ALA A 141 7.57 15.58 -20.24
CA ALA A 141 8.47 16.71 -20.02
C ALA A 141 9.66 16.37 -19.11
N GLN A 142 9.50 15.41 -18.19
CA GLN A 142 10.59 14.86 -17.37
C GLN A 142 11.44 13.79 -18.07
N GLY A 143 11.16 13.43 -19.34
CA GLY A 143 11.88 12.38 -20.06
C GLY A 143 11.64 10.95 -19.53
N LYS A 144 10.62 10.75 -18.69
CA LYS A 144 10.31 9.45 -18.05
C LYS A 144 9.49 8.52 -18.93
N ARG A 145 9.15 8.93 -20.16
CA ARG A 145 8.33 8.16 -21.09
C ARG A 145 9.09 7.93 -22.40
N LYS A 146 8.97 6.72 -22.94
CA LYS A 146 9.46 6.38 -24.29
C LYS A 146 8.75 7.21 -25.37
N ASN A 147 7.43 7.32 -25.26
CA ASN A 147 6.59 8.08 -26.19
C ASN A 147 6.07 9.33 -25.48
N ASN A 148 6.48 10.50 -25.99
CA ASN A 148 6.12 11.78 -25.42
C ASN A 148 4.68 12.18 -25.75
N VAL A 149 4.01 12.77 -24.76
CA VAL A 149 2.65 13.29 -24.83
C VAL A 149 2.72 14.77 -24.46
N TYR A 150 2.13 15.63 -25.27
CA TYR A 150 2.19 17.08 -25.08
C TYR A 150 0.83 17.71 -24.77
N GLN A 151 -0.26 16.99 -25.05
CA GLN A 151 -1.62 17.42 -24.76
C GLN A 151 -2.52 16.23 -24.45
N TRP A 152 -3.63 16.52 -23.77
CA TRP A 152 -4.74 15.59 -23.57
C TRP A 152 -6.03 16.28 -23.99
N LYS A 153 -6.65 15.86 -25.10
CA LYS A 153 -7.90 16.46 -25.61
C LYS A 153 -7.86 18.00 -25.67
N GLY A 154 -6.75 18.57 -26.15
CA GLY A 154 -6.52 20.01 -26.20
C GLY A 154 -6.03 20.65 -24.89
N TRP A 155 -6.13 19.98 -23.75
CA TRP A 155 -5.54 20.44 -22.50
C TRP A 155 -4.02 20.34 -22.54
N ARG A 156 -3.35 21.37 -22.03
CA ARG A 156 -1.88 21.45 -21.96
C ARG A 156 -1.41 21.71 -20.55
N LEU A 157 -0.21 21.24 -20.24
CA LEU A 157 0.50 21.54 -19.00
C LEU A 157 1.53 22.62 -19.28
N LEU A 158 1.38 23.79 -18.63
CA LEU A 158 2.30 24.92 -18.80
C LEU A 158 3.41 24.91 -17.74
N ALA A 159 3.06 24.66 -16.48
CA ALA A 159 4.01 24.60 -15.38
C ALA A 159 3.51 23.68 -14.26
N TRP A 160 4.46 23.17 -13.47
CA TRP A 160 4.17 22.50 -12.20
C TRP A 160 5.30 22.80 -11.22
N SER A 161 4.97 22.90 -9.94
CA SER A 161 5.93 22.96 -8.85
C SER A 161 5.57 21.93 -7.78
N ASP A 162 6.61 21.38 -7.18
CA ASP A 162 6.44 20.59 -5.96
C ASP A 162 6.37 21.61 -4.80
N ASN A 163 5.44 21.38 -3.87
CA ASN A 163 5.24 22.25 -2.69
C ASN A 163 6.35 22.05 -1.66
#